data_AF-A4X6D0-F1
#
_entry.id   AF-A4X6D0-F1
#
_cell.length_a   1.000
_cell.length_b   1.000
_cell.length_c   1.000
_cell.angle_alpha   90.00
_cell.angle_beta   90.00
_cell.angle_gamma   90.00
#
_symmetry.space_group_name_H-M   'P 1'
#
loop_
_entity.id
_entity.type
_entity.pdbx_description
1 polymer ?
#
loop_
_entity_poly.entity_id
_entity_poly.type
_entity_poly.pdbx_seq_one_letter_code
_entity_poly.pdbx_strand_id
1 'polypeptide(L)'
;MSFGSDARKVRNRLLPYGRRVSALRSCVQRYRPIGFHATLGFVEEMAGPYQQDKDPLLSAIDTLRDVSKLGEGITRNRTGGQPARMMLWRLAMP
;
A
#
# COMPACT_ATOMS: atom_id res chain seq x y z
N MET A 1 5.75 2.34 -15.77
CA MET A 1 4.51 2.77 -15.09
C MET A 1 4.85 3.21 -13.68
N SER A 2 4.22 4.27 -13.19
CA SER A 2 4.54 4.89 -11.89
C SER A 2 3.42 4.67 -10.88
N PHE A 3 3.74 4.71 -9.58
CA PHE A 3 2.77 4.55 -8.49
C PHE A 3 1.54 5.47 -8.67
N GLY A 4 1.75 6.73 -9.05
CA GLY A 4 0.65 7.67 -9.28
C GLY A 4 -0.30 7.26 -10.41
N SER A 5 0.20 6.62 -11.47
CA SER A 5 -0.63 6.12 -12.57
C SER A 5 -1.51 4.96 -12.12
N ASP A 6 -0.96 4.06 -11.31
CA ASP A 6 -1.69 2.91 -10.79
C ASP A 6 -2.67 3.32 -9.69
N ALA A 7 -2.29 4.26 -8.80
CA ALA A 7 -3.20 4.87 -7.82
C ALA A 7 -4.39 5.60 -8.47
N ARG A 8 -4.16 6.28 -9.60
CA ARG A 8 -5.25 6.90 -10.37
C ARG A 8 -6.22 5.86 -10.93
N LYS A 9 -5.73 4.68 -11.36
CA LYS A 9 -6.60 3.57 -11.78
C LYS A 9 -7.42 3.01 -10.61
N VAL A 10 -6.83 2.88 -9.41
CA VAL A 10 -7.56 2.44 -8.21
C VAL A 10 -8.70 3.39 -7.86
N ARG A 11 -8.51 4.71 -8.04
CA ARG A 11 -9.56 5.72 -7.79
C ARG A 11 -10.58 5.86 -8.92
N ASN A 12 -10.29 5.32 -10.10
CA ASN A 12 -11.19 5.44 -11.25
C ASN A 12 -12.41 4.53 -11.09
N ARG A 13 -13.57 5.13 -10.80
CA ARG A 13 -14.85 4.42 -10.65
C ARG A 13 -15.38 3.82 -11.94
N LEU A 14 -14.89 4.27 -13.10
CA LEU A 14 -15.26 3.74 -14.42
C LEU A 14 -14.56 2.41 -14.74
N LEU A 15 -13.54 2.02 -13.96
CA LEU A 15 -12.85 0.75 -14.17
C LEU A 15 -13.57 -0.41 -13.46
N PRO A 16 -13.56 -1.61 -14.07
CA PRO A 16 -14.00 -2.83 -13.41
C PRO A 16 -13.28 -3.01 -12.07
N TYR A 17 -14.02 -3.46 -11.07
CA TYR A 17 -13.49 -3.60 -9.72
C TYR A 17 -12.22 -4.47 -9.66
N GLY A 18 -12.18 -5.59 -10.39
CA GLY A 18 -10.99 -6.44 -10.49
C GLY A 18 -9.75 -5.74 -11.10
N ARG A 19 -9.95 -4.78 -12.00
CA ARG A 19 -8.84 -3.94 -12.53
C ARG A 19 -8.32 -2.97 -11.47
N ARG A 20 -9.20 -2.43 -10.63
CA ARG A 20 -8.82 -1.54 -9.53
C ARG A 20 -8.02 -2.31 -8.46
N VAL A 21 -8.46 -3.51 -8.10
CA VAL A 21 -7.71 -4.41 -7.19
C VAL A 21 -6.36 -4.81 -7.79
N SER A 22 -6.29 -5.12 -9.09
CA SER A 22 -5.03 -5.45 -9.77
C SER A 22 -4.05 -4.27 -9.81
N ALA A 23 -4.57 -3.05 -9.97
CA ALA A 23 -3.76 -1.83 -9.89
C ALA A 23 -3.21 -1.61 -8.47
N LEU A 24 -4.02 -1.85 -7.43
CA LEU A 24 -3.57 -1.79 -6.04
C LEU A 24 -2.45 -2.82 -5.78
N ARG A 25 -2.64 -4.08 -6.20
CA ARG A 25 -1.61 -5.12 -6.09
C ARG A 25 -0.33 -4.75 -6.83
N SER A 26 -0.43 -4.10 -7.99
CA SER A 26 0.73 -3.59 -8.73
C SER A 26 1.48 -2.51 -7.95
N CYS A 27 0.77 -1.60 -7.27
CA CYS A 27 1.39 -0.63 -6.37
C CYS A 27 2.13 -1.33 -5.21
N VAL A 28 1.48 -2.28 -4.55
CA VAL A 28 2.07 -3.05 -3.44
C VAL A 28 3.29 -3.84 -3.91
N GLN A 29 3.24 -4.46 -5.10
CA GLN A 29 4.36 -5.19 -5.67
C GLN A 29 5.58 -4.31 -5.96
N ARG A 30 5.37 -3.04 -6.30
CA ARG A 30 6.46 -2.12 -6.62
C ARG A 30 7.10 -1.53 -5.35
N TYR A 31 6.30 -1.27 -4.31
CA TYR A 31 6.81 -0.64 -3.09
C TYR A 31 7.28 -1.62 -2.01
N ARG A 32 6.67 -2.82 -1.91
CA ARG A 32 6.98 -3.93 -0.97
C ARG A 32 7.80 -3.53 0.27
N PRO A 33 7.29 -2.64 1.15
CA PRO A 33 8.08 -2.15 2.28
C PRO A 33 8.42 -3.25 3.29
N ILE A 34 7.54 -4.25 3.43
CA ILE A 34 7.64 -5.41 4.34
C ILE A 34 7.36 -6.76 3.64
N GLY A 35 7.24 -6.74 2.30
CA GLY A 35 6.83 -7.90 1.50
C GLY A 35 5.38 -7.82 0.99
N PHE A 36 5.09 -8.52 -0.11
CA PHE A 36 3.82 -8.40 -0.83
C PHE A 36 2.61 -8.79 0.02
N HIS A 37 2.63 -9.98 0.64
CA HIS A 37 1.53 -10.47 1.44
C HIS A 37 1.35 -9.70 2.75
N ALA A 38 2.45 -9.32 3.41
CA ALA A 38 2.39 -8.57 4.66
C ALA A 38 1.82 -7.16 4.45
N THR A 39 2.21 -6.48 3.36
CA THR A 39 1.62 -5.18 3.01
C THR A 39 0.15 -5.31 2.61
N LEU A 40 -0.27 -6.38 1.93
CA LEU A 40 -1.69 -6.59 1.63
C LEU A 40 -2.52 -6.86 2.89
N GLY A 41 -2.04 -7.71 3.81
CA GLY A 41 -2.72 -7.99 5.07
C GLY A 41 -2.89 -6.74 5.94
N PHE A 42 -1.85 -5.91 6.05
CA PHE A 42 -1.93 -4.63 6.74
C PHE A 42 -2.95 -3.67 6.12
N VAL A 43 -2.93 -3.56 4.78
CA VAL A 43 -3.90 -2.71 4.07
C VAL A 43 -5.33 -3.22 4.27
N GLU A 44 -5.52 -4.55 4.34
CA GLU A 44 -6.81 -5.17 4.64
C GLU A 44 -7.28 -4.92 6.07
N GLU A 45 -6.37 -4.98 7.04
CA GLU A 45 -6.65 -4.71 8.45
C GLU A 45 -7.03 -3.24 8.67
N MET A 46 -6.31 -2.31 8.03
CA MET A 46 -6.54 -0.87 8.19
C MET A 46 -7.74 -0.35 7.39
N ALA A 47 -7.92 -0.85 6.17
CA ALA A 47 -8.96 -0.35 5.28
C ALA A 47 -10.23 -1.20 5.30
N GLY A 48 -10.18 -2.43 5.81
CA GLY A 48 -11.22 -3.44 5.67
C GLY A 48 -11.10 -4.27 4.38
N PRO A 49 -12.03 -5.20 4.13
CA PRO A 49 -12.00 -6.13 2.98
C PRO A 49 -12.16 -5.40 1.62
N TYR A 50 -11.06 -4.83 1.14
CA TYR A 50 -10.97 -4.09 -0.13
C TYR A 50 -11.09 -4.97 -1.39
N GLN A 51 -11.26 -6.29 -1.22
CA GLN A 51 -11.50 -7.25 -2.30
C GLN A 51 -12.99 -7.48 -2.57
N GLN A 52 -13.88 -7.01 -1.69
CA GLN A 52 -15.32 -7.20 -1.81
C GLN A 52 -16.07 -5.88 -1.86
N ASP A 53 -15.51 -4.82 -1.26
CA ASP A 53 -16.19 -3.52 -1.15
C ASP A 53 -15.44 -2.33 -1.77
N LYS A 54 -16.19 -1.33 -2.24
CA LYS A 54 -15.65 -0.18 -3.02
C LYS A 54 -15.08 0.94 -2.16
N ASP A 55 -15.64 1.14 -0.98
CA ASP A 55 -15.19 2.10 0.04
C ASP A 55 -13.84 1.73 0.69
N PRO A 56 -13.65 0.50 1.21
CA PRO A 56 -12.37 0.05 1.75
C PRO A 56 -11.25 0.08 0.71
N LEU A 57 -11.56 -0.03 -0.59
CA LEU A 57 -10.56 0.09 -1.65
C LEU A 57 -9.97 1.51 -1.77
N LEU A 58 -10.75 2.55 -1.46
CA LEU A 58 -10.26 3.93 -1.47
C LEU A 58 -9.43 4.25 -0.22
N SER A 59 -9.83 3.75 0.95
CA SER A 59 -8.99 3.80 2.15
C SER A 59 -7.67 3.05 1.93
N ALA A 60 -7.73 1.85 1.35
CA ALA A 60 -6.56 1.01 1.09
C ALA A 60 -5.46 1.71 0.28
N ILE A 61 -5.83 2.45 -0.77
CA ILE A 61 -4.84 3.18 -1.57
C ILE A 61 -4.32 4.44 -0.87
N ASP A 62 -5.10 5.06 0.01
CA ASP A 62 -4.64 6.20 0.79
C ASP A 62 -3.67 5.77 1.88
N THR A 63 -4.00 4.70 2.62
CA THR A 63 -3.08 4.02 3.53
C THR A 63 -1.80 3.61 2.81
N LEU A 64 -1.89 2.94 1.65
CA LEU A 64 -0.72 2.53 0.88
C LEU A 64 0.14 3.73 0.43
N ARG A 65 -0.47 4.87 0.11
CA ARG A 65 0.24 6.10 -0.25
C ARG A 65 0.99 6.69 0.94
N ASP A 66 0.36 6.74 2.10
CA ASP A 66 0.98 7.24 3.33
C ASP A 66 2.18 6.37 3.71
N VAL A 67 1.95 5.06 3.68
CA VAL A 67 2.94 3.99 3.88
C VAL A 67 4.11 4.09 2.89
N SER A 68 3.82 4.33 1.62
CA SER A 68 4.80 4.49 0.55
C SER A 68 5.67 5.73 0.78
N LYS A 69 5.10 6.86 1.19
CA LYS A 69 5.84 8.08 1.51
C LYS A 69 6.76 7.91 2.74
N LEU A 70 6.26 7.24 3.78
CA LEU A 70 7.07 6.84 4.94
C LEU A 70 8.25 5.97 4.51
N GLY A 71 8.03 5.01 3.62
CA GLY A 71 9.07 4.18 3.03
C GLY A 71 10.11 4.94 2.19
N GLU A 72 9.72 5.96 1.43
CA GLU A 72 10.66 6.83 0.70
C GLU A 72 11.53 7.68 1.63
N GLY A 73 10.96 8.18 2.74
CA GLY A 73 11.73 8.87 3.79
C GLY A 73 12.76 7.95 4.46
N ILE A 74 12.39 6.69 4.70
CA ILE A 74 13.26 5.68 5.33
C ILE A 74 14.33 5.16 4.36
N THR A 75 14.00 4.91 3.09
CA THR A 75 14.96 4.40 2.09
C THR A 75 16.01 5.41 1.66
N ARG A 76 15.75 6.71 1.82
CA ARG A 76 16.79 7.76 1.68
C ARG A 76 17.82 7.74 2.80
N ASN A 77 17.49 7.17 3.97
CA ASN A 77 18.43 7.03 5.07
C ASN A 77 19.02 5.60 5.07
N ARG A 78 20.08 5.39 4.28
CA ARG A 78 20.83 4.12 4.22
C ARG A 78 21.33 3.72 5.60
N THR A 79 20.79 2.64 6.17
CA THR A 79 21.47 1.52 6.87
C THR A 79 20.48 0.86 7.83
N GLY A 80 20.13 -0.39 7.57
CA GLY A 80 19.28 -1.16 8.49
C GLY A 80 18.49 -2.23 7.75
N GLY A 81 18.88 -3.48 7.95
CA GLY A 81 18.20 -4.63 7.36
C GLY A 81 16.71 -4.67 7.68
N GLN A 82 16.00 -5.50 6.91
CA GLN A 82 14.56 -5.78 6.97
C GLN A 82 13.89 -5.80 8.38
N PRO A 83 14.50 -6.28 9.49
CA PRO A 83 13.84 -6.25 10.80
C PRO A 83 13.64 -4.84 11.40
N ALA A 84 14.55 -3.88 11.15
CA ALA A 84 14.41 -2.52 11.68
C ALA A 84 13.22 -1.76 11.05
N ARG A 85 12.90 -2.10 9.80
CA ARG A 85 11.72 -1.57 9.10
C ARG A 85 10.45 -2.04 9.79
N MET A 86 10.30 -3.32 10.16
CA MET A 86 9.09 -3.78 10.87
C MET A 86 8.88 -3.12 12.24
N MET A 87 9.95 -2.87 13.00
CA MET A 87 9.84 -2.23 14.32
C MET A 87 9.46 -0.75 14.25
N LEU A 88 10.07 0.02 13.34
CA LEU A 88 9.69 1.42 13.13
C LEU A 88 8.25 1.56 12.62
N TRP A 89 7.78 0.60 11.85
CA TRP A 89 6.40 0.54 11.38
C TRP A 89 5.40 0.28 12.52
N ARG A 90 5.75 -0.58 13.49
CA ARG A 90 4.97 -0.80 14.71
C ARG A 90 4.96 0.38 15.69
N LEU A 91 5.99 1.24 15.64
CA LEU A 91 6.14 2.41 16.51
C LEU A 91 5.54 3.70 15.91
N ALA A 92 5.44 3.78 14.58
CA ALA A 92 4.91 4.94 13.88
C ALA A 92 3.36 4.98 13.78
N MET A 93 2.67 3.91 14.18
CA MET A 93 1.21 3.85 14.26
C MET A 93 0.77 3.42 15.68
N PRO A 94 -0.20 4.13 16.31
CA PRO A 94 -0.74 3.80 17.63
C PRO A 94 -1.62 2.55 17.65
#